data_AF-A0A378IZK7-F1
#
_entry.id   AF-A0A378IZK7-F1
#
_cell.length_a   1.000
_cell.length_b   1.000
_cell.length_c   1.000
_cell.angle_alpha   90.00
_cell.angle_beta   90.00
_cell.angle_gamma   90.00
#
_symmetry.space_group_name_H-M   'P 1'
#
loop_
_entity.id
_entity.type
_entity.pdbx_description
1 polymer ?
#
loop_
_entity_poly.entity_id
_entity_poly.type
_entity_poly.pdbx_seq_one_letter_code
_entity_poly.pdbx_strand_id
1 'polypeptide(L)'
;MNKICIGILLFFSPMIVANAAQKSVRCVLQGLKDPIAFVVPSKAGDLPKIDFPYAVKTILFSLRDKNLILVAVDQDDASRMRLFLSAQAHTNKKRYEGQFMTDYGGNQLQLDNGPVSCEIK
;
A
#
# COMPACT_ATOMS: atom_id res chain seq x y z
N MET A 1 45.62 51.18 -18.80
CA MET A 1 44.21 50.72 -18.84
C MET A 1 44.19 49.21 -18.64
N ASN A 2 44.04 48.77 -17.38
CA ASN A 2 44.01 47.35 -17.03
C ASN A 2 42.57 46.82 -17.12
N LYS A 3 42.34 45.85 -18.01
CA LYS A 3 41.10 45.05 -18.04
C LYS A 3 41.37 43.73 -17.32
N ILE A 4 40.82 43.57 -16.12
CA ILE A 4 40.84 42.31 -15.39
C ILE A 4 39.58 41.53 -15.79
N CYS A 5 39.75 40.46 -16.56
CA CYS A 5 38.68 39.52 -16.89
C CYS A 5 38.56 38.49 -15.75
N ILE A 6 37.49 38.56 -14.96
CA ILE A 6 37.14 37.54 -13.98
C ILE A 6 36.24 36.51 -14.68
N GLY A 7 36.78 35.32 -14.93
CA GLY A 7 36.03 34.17 -15.45
C GLY A 7 35.27 33.46 -14.32
N ILE A 8 33.95 33.35 -14.46
CA ILE A 8 33.06 32.64 -13.53
C ILE A 8 33.05 31.15 -13.91
N LEU A 9 33.62 30.30 -13.07
CA LEU A 9 33.53 28.84 -13.17
C LEU A 9 32.19 28.37 -12.57
N LEU A 10 31.22 28.04 -13.42
CA LEU A 10 29.98 27.38 -13.04
C LEU A 10 30.23 25.89 -12.78
N PHE A 11 30.28 25.52 -11.50
CA PHE A 11 30.27 24.12 -11.07
C PHE A 11 28.88 23.53 -11.25
N PHE A 12 28.69 22.72 -12.30
CA PHE A 12 27.52 21.86 -12.44
C PHE A 12 27.67 20.64 -11.52
N SER A 13 27.10 20.71 -10.31
CA SER A 13 26.92 19.51 -9.48
C SER A 13 25.76 18.68 -10.06
N PRO A 14 25.98 17.41 -10.42
CA PRO A 14 24.88 16.53 -10.80
C PRO A 14 24.02 16.26 -9.56
N MET A 15 22.78 16.76 -9.56
CA MET A 15 21.77 16.32 -8.60
C MET A 15 21.48 14.84 -8.87
N ILE A 16 22.04 13.96 -8.04
CA ILE A 16 21.65 12.56 -8.00
C ILE A 16 20.26 12.53 -7.37
N VAL A 17 19.22 12.41 -8.21
CA VAL A 17 17.85 12.17 -7.75
C VAL A 17 17.79 10.71 -7.29
N ALA A 18 17.91 10.48 -5.98
CA ALA A 18 17.72 9.17 -5.39
C ALA A 18 16.24 8.78 -5.54
N ASN A 19 15.93 7.94 -6.53
CA ASN A 19 14.59 7.36 -6.68
C ASN A 19 14.43 6.27 -5.61
N ALA A 20 13.85 6.62 -4.47
CA ALA A 20 13.53 5.65 -3.43
C ALA A 20 12.52 4.64 -3.99
N ALA A 21 12.90 3.36 -4.05
CA ALA A 21 12.01 2.30 -4.51
C ALA A 21 10.69 2.35 -3.72
N GLN A 22 9.56 2.42 -4.44
CA GLN A 22 8.26 2.58 -3.83
C GLN A 22 7.88 1.29 -3.09
N LYS A 23 7.63 1.39 -1.78
CA LYS A 23 7.30 0.25 -0.94
C LYS A 23 6.00 -0.42 -1.40
N SER A 24 5.95 -1.73 -1.28
CA SER A 24 4.78 -2.54 -1.57
C SER A 24 4.41 -3.39 -0.35
N VAL A 25 3.13 -3.72 -0.22
CA VAL A 25 2.62 -4.65 0.78
C VAL A 25 2.06 -5.85 0.06
N ARG A 26 2.40 -7.04 0.54
CA ARG A 26 1.82 -8.30 0.08
C ARG A 26 1.27 -9.08 1.27
N CYS A 27 -0.02 -9.36 1.26
CA CYS A 27 -0.76 -10.04 2.31
C CYS A 27 -1.24 -11.41 1.85
N VAL A 28 -0.83 -12.46 2.55
CA VAL A 28 -1.35 -13.82 2.39
C VAL A 28 -2.55 -14.00 3.30
N LEU A 29 -3.71 -14.23 2.70
CA LEU A 29 -4.97 -14.50 3.36
C LEU A 29 -5.07 -16.02 3.59
N GLN A 30 -5.10 -16.48 4.84
CA GLN A 30 -5.13 -17.91 5.12
C GLN A 30 -6.41 -18.55 4.56
N GLY A 31 -6.26 -19.67 3.85
CA GLY A 31 -7.38 -20.38 3.21
C GLY A 31 -7.72 -19.89 1.80
N LEU A 32 -7.13 -18.78 1.34
CA LEU A 32 -7.30 -18.26 -0.01
C LEU A 32 -6.01 -18.41 -0.82
N LYS A 33 -6.16 -18.66 -2.12
CA LYS A 33 -5.03 -18.89 -3.03
C LYS A 33 -4.29 -17.60 -3.35
N ASP A 34 -5.03 -16.53 -3.62
CA ASP A 34 -4.48 -15.30 -4.14
C ASP A 34 -4.19 -14.30 -3.00
N PRO A 35 -2.96 -13.74 -2.94
CA PRO A 35 -2.62 -12.71 -1.97
C PRO A 35 -3.24 -11.36 -2.38
N ILE A 36 -3.46 -10.48 -1.41
CA ILE A 36 -3.71 -9.07 -1.69
C ILE A 36 -2.37 -8.35 -1.77
N ALA A 37 -2.14 -7.62 -2.85
CA ALA A 37 -0.95 -6.81 -3.03
C ALA A 37 -1.33 -5.38 -3.40
N PHE A 38 -0.56 -4.42 -2.89
CA PHE A 38 -0.71 -3.01 -3.24
C PHE A 38 0.57 -2.23 -2.99
N VAL A 39 0.68 -1.11 -3.71
CA VAL A 39 1.79 -0.17 -3.53
C VAL A 39 1.42 0.83 -2.43
N VAL A 40 2.36 1.08 -1.52
CA VAL A 40 2.17 2.09 -0.47
C VAL A 40 2.19 3.48 -1.12
N PRO A 41 1.16 4.31 -0.92
CA PRO A 41 1.15 5.67 -1.43
C PRO A 41 2.31 6.49 -0.85
N SER A 42 2.95 7.30 -1.70
CA SER A 42 4.08 8.14 -1.29
C SER A 42 3.65 9.36 -0.47
N LYS A 43 2.37 9.76 -0.57
CA LYS A 43 1.79 10.88 0.16
C LYS A 43 0.86 10.38 1.27
N ALA A 44 0.94 11.03 2.43
CA ALA A 44 0.02 10.79 3.53
C ALA A 44 -1.41 11.16 3.12
N GLY A 45 -2.37 10.27 3.41
CA GLY A 45 -3.79 10.48 3.11
C GLY A 45 -4.24 9.92 1.75
N ASP A 46 -3.30 9.65 0.84
CA ASP A 46 -3.59 8.92 -0.38
C ASP A 46 -3.97 7.47 -0.06
N LEU A 47 -4.86 6.91 -0.88
CA LEU A 47 -5.36 5.55 -0.72
C LEU A 47 -4.71 4.64 -1.78
N PRO A 48 -4.22 3.45 -1.40
CA PRO A 48 -3.66 2.50 -2.34
C PRO A 48 -4.74 2.01 -3.31
N LYS A 49 -4.31 1.64 -4.51
CA LYS A 49 -5.10 0.78 -5.39
C LYS A 49 -4.76 -0.66 -5.06
N ILE A 50 -5.78 -1.49 -4.93
CA ILE A 50 -5.63 -2.90 -4.63
C ILE A 50 -5.98 -3.72 -5.87
N ASP A 51 -5.21 -4.77 -6.10
CA ASP A 51 -5.56 -5.77 -7.12
C ASP A 51 -6.63 -6.69 -6.53
N PHE A 52 -7.82 -6.65 -7.10
CA PHE A 52 -8.98 -7.42 -6.66
C PHE A 52 -9.77 -7.86 -7.90
N PRO A 53 -10.38 -9.06 -7.91
CA PRO A 53 -11.10 -9.60 -9.08
C PRO A 53 -12.27 -8.74 -9.56
N TYR A 54 -12.76 -7.83 -8.73
CA TYR A 54 -13.86 -6.92 -9.01
C TYR A 54 -13.43 -5.47 -8.81
N ALA A 55 -14.15 -4.53 -9.43
CA ALA A 55 -13.92 -3.10 -9.26
C ALA A 55 -14.15 -2.70 -7.79
N VAL A 56 -13.08 -2.24 -7.14
CA VAL A 56 -13.10 -1.84 -5.74
C VAL A 56 -12.45 -0.50 -5.54
N LYS A 57 -12.92 0.21 -4.51
CA LYS A 57 -12.35 1.46 -4.05
C LYS A 57 -11.91 1.30 -2.62
N THR A 58 -10.63 1.54 -2.36
CA THR A 58 -10.13 1.70 -0.99
C THR A 58 -10.72 2.98 -0.39
N ILE A 59 -11.25 2.89 0.82
CA ILE A 59 -11.85 4.01 1.56
C ILE A 59 -11.10 4.32 2.86
N LEU A 60 -10.31 3.37 3.36
CA LEU A 60 -9.46 3.55 4.52
C LEU A 60 -8.15 2.82 4.31
N PHE A 61 -7.05 3.51 4.59
CA PHE A 61 -5.73 2.92 4.63
C PHE A 61 -4.90 3.56 5.74
N SER A 62 -4.23 2.72 6.53
CA SER A 62 -3.23 3.15 7.50
C SER A 62 -2.08 2.15 7.51
N LEU A 63 -0.86 2.67 7.41
CA LEU A 63 0.37 1.93 7.64
C LEU A 63 1.26 2.77 8.56
N ARG A 64 0.86 2.87 9.83
CA ARG A 64 1.48 3.73 10.84
C ARG A 64 1.48 3.05 12.20
N ASP A 65 2.43 3.41 13.04
CA ASP A 65 2.48 2.97 14.44
C ASP A 65 2.39 1.45 14.61
N LYS A 66 3.08 0.71 13.73
CA LYS A 66 3.06 -0.76 13.68
C LYS A 66 1.68 -1.35 13.37
N ASN A 67 0.73 -0.58 12.87
CA ASN A 67 -0.57 -1.04 12.43
C ASN A 67 -0.66 -0.97 10.90
N LEU A 68 -1.30 -1.98 10.32
CA LEU A 68 -1.74 -2.03 8.93
C LEU A 68 -3.26 -2.19 8.93
N ILE A 69 -3.96 -1.21 8.40
CA ILE A 69 -5.41 -1.24 8.18
C ILE A 69 -5.67 -0.94 6.71
N LEU A 70 -6.53 -1.72 6.09
CA LEU A 70 -7.01 -1.49 4.73
C LEU A 70 -8.48 -1.88 4.64
N VAL A 71 -9.30 -0.96 4.13
CA VAL A 71 -10.71 -1.21 3.87
C VAL A 71 -11.02 -0.81 2.44
N ALA A 72 -11.59 -1.74 1.69
CA ALA A 72 -12.11 -1.49 0.35
C ALA A 72 -13.56 -1.94 0.24
N VAL A 73 -14.32 -1.13 -0.50
CA VAL A 73 -15.72 -1.35 -0.81
C VAL A 73 -15.86 -1.55 -2.31
N ASP A 74 -17.02 -2.03 -2.72
CA ASP A 74 -17.42 -2.05 -4.12
C ASP A 74 -17.36 -0.64 -4.70
N GLN A 75 -16.88 -0.51 -5.93
CA GLN A 75 -16.72 0.80 -6.57
C GLN A 75 -18.06 1.49 -6.82
N ASP A 76 -19.12 0.71 -7.10
CA ASP A 76 -20.44 1.23 -7.47
C ASP A 76 -21.42 1.24 -6.28
N ASP A 77 -21.14 0.46 -5.22
CA ASP A 77 -21.96 0.42 -4.00
C ASP A 77 -21.09 0.40 -2.73
N ALA A 78 -20.87 1.59 -2.15
CA ALA A 78 -20.05 1.74 -0.95
C ALA A 78 -20.62 1.07 0.32
N SER A 79 -21.88 0.62 0.31
CA SER A 79 -22.45 -0.17 1.41
C SER A 79 -21.91 -1.61 1.44
N ARG A 80 -21.34 -2.07 0.32
CA ARG A 80 -20.82 -3.42 0.15
C ARG A 80 -19.32 -3.44 0.39
N MET A 81 -18.94 -3.86 1.58
CA MET A 81 -17.53 -4.09 1.92
C MET A 81 -17.00 -5.30 1.16
N ARG A 82 -15.88 -5.11 0.45
CA ARG A 82 -15.23 -6.17 -0.34
C ARG A 82 -13.98 -6.71 0.32
N LEU A 83 -13.26 -5.87 1.05
CA LEU A 83 -12.08 -6.26 1.80
C LEU A 83 -11.97 -5.44 3.08
N PHE A 84 -11.75 -6.13 4.18
CA PHE A 84 -11.28 -5.59 5.45
C PHE A 84 -10.02 -6.33 5.86
N LEU A 85 -8.98 -5.58 6.20
CA LEU A 85 -7.72 -6.13 6.69
C LEU A 85 -7.25 -5.29 7.86
N SER A 86 -6.93 -5.96 8.97
CA SER A 86 -6.36 -5.34 10.16
C SER A 86 -5.25 -6.22 10.70
N ALA A 87 -4.01 -5.72 10.70
CA ALA A 87 -2.83 -6.44 11.12
C ALA A 87 -1.84 -5.55 11.88
N GLN A 88 -1.03 -6.16 12.74
CA GLN A 88 -0.06 -5.47 13.57
C GLN A 88 1.34 -6.03 13.35
N ALA A 89 2.35 -5.16 13.38
CA ALA A 89 3.74 -5.58 13.21
C ALA A 89 4.14 -6.47 14.38
N HIS A 90 4.60 -7.66 14.05
CA HIS A 90 5.10 -8.60 15.04
C HIS A 90 6.50 -8.13 15.50
N THR A 91 6.71 -7.95 16.81
CA THR A 91 7.94 -7.36 17.39
C THR A 91 9.24 -8.05 16.94
N ASN A 92 9.19 -9.37 16.70
CA ASN A 92 10.35 -10.18 16.33
C ASN A 92 10.41 -10.58 14.84
N LYS A 93 9.47 -10.13 13.99
CA LYS A 93 9.42 -10.51 12.57
C LYS A 93 9.23 -9.25 11.70
N LYS A 94 9.79 -9.25 10.49
CA LYS A 94 9.49 -8.22 9.47
C LYS A 94 8.12 -8.44 8.82
N ARG A 95 7.09 -8.76 9.62
CA ARG A 95 5.76 -9.14 9.17
C ARG A 95 4.69 -8.51 10.03
N TYR A 96 3.53 -8.29 9.41
CA TYR A 96 2.30 -7.93 10.09
C TYR A 96 1.41 -9.16 10.14
N GLU A 97 0.83 -9.45 11.30
CA GLU A 97 -0.09 -10.57 11.51
C GLU A 97 -1.42 -10.04 12.02
N GLY A 98 -2.53 -10.63 11.60
CA GLY A 98 -3.85 -10.10 11.94
C GLY A 98 -5.00 -10.91 11.39
N GLN A 99 -6.10 -10.23 11.07
CA GLN A 99 -7.32 -10.82 10.53
C GLN A 99 -7.77 -10.12 9.24
N PHE A 100 -8.50 -10.85 8.42
CA PHE A 100 -9.17 -10.33 7.23
C PHE A 100 -10.65 -10.77 7.18
N MET A 101 -11.42 -10.01 6.41
CA MET A 101 -12.68 -10.43 5.82
C MET A 101 -12.70 -9.97 4.36
N THR A 102 -13.24 -10.79 3.47
CA THR A 102 -13.36 -10.46 2.04
C THR A 102 -14.66 -10.99 1.48
N ASP A 103 -15.18 -10.33 0.45
CA ASP A 103 -16.35 -10.78 -0.31
C ASP A 103 -15.98 -10.97 -1.79
N TYR A 104 -15.90 -12.24 -2.23
CA TYR A 104 -15.60 -12.60 -3.61
C TYR A 104 -16.84 -13.01 -4.43
N GLY A 105 -18.04 -12.87 -3.88
CA GLY A 105 -19.25 -13.43 -4.49
C GLY A 105 -19.80 -12.64 -5.68
N GLY A 106 -19.14 -11.56 -6.10
CA GLY A 106 -19.59 -10.72 -7.21
C GLY A 106 -20.94 -10.07 -6.87
N ASN A 107 -22.04 -10.57 -7.43
CA ASN A 107 -23.42 -10.14 -7.12
C ASN A 107 -24.07 -10.94 -5.98
N GLN A 108 -23.48 -12.05 -5.58
CA GLN A 108 -23.87 -12.83 -4.42
C GLN A 108 -22.91 -12.54 -3.26
N LEU A 109 -23.32 -12.86 -2.04
CA LEU A 109 -22.49 -12.72 -0.85
C LEU A 109 -21.65 -13.99 -0.70
N GLN A 110 -20.32 -13.85 -0.75
CA GLN A 110 -19.39 -14.94 -0.45
C GLN A 110 -18.31 -14.43 0.49
N LEU A 111 -18.60 -14.49 1.79
CA LEU A 111 -17.72 -14.01 2.83
C LEU A 111 -16.70 -15.07 3.23
N ASP A 112 -15.44 -14.74 3.06
CA ASP A 112 -14.31 -15.47 3.61
C ASP A 112 -13.62 -14.61 4.68
N ASN A 113 -13.17 -15.22 5.76
CA ASN A 113 -12.46 -14.52 6.83
C ASN A 113 -11.44 -15.43 7.51
N GLY A 114 -10.45 -14.82 8.15
CA GLY A 114 -9.46 -15.57 8.91
C GLY A 114 -8.15 -14.82 9.10
N PRO A 115 -7.09 -15.55 9.47
CA PRO A 115 -5.78 -14.94 9.71
C PRO A 115 -5.14 -14.41 8.43
N VAL A 116 -4.40 -13.31 8.56
CA VAL A 116 -3.62 -12.72 7.47
C VAL A 116 -2.17 -12.50 7.90
N SER A 117 -1.24 -12.69 6.97
CA SER A 117 0.18 -12.34 7.15
C SER A 117 0.65 -11.43 6.03
N CYS A 118 1.12 -10.23 6.36
CA CYS A 118 1.59 -9.24 5.40
C CYS A 118 3.08 -8.95 5.53
N GLU A 119 3.73 -8.81 4.38
CA GLU A 119 5.13 -8.40 4.26
C GLU A 119 5.22 -7.06 3.55
N ILE A 120 6.12 -6.18 4.01
CA ILE A 120 6.49 -4.95 3.31
C ILE A 120 7.77 -5.23 2.52
N LYS A 121 7.74 -4.98 1.22
CA LYS A 121 8.89 -5.09 0.32
C LYS A 121 9.27 -3.74 -0.23
#